data_AF-A0A0C2NMK5-F1
#
_entry.id   AF-A0A0C2NMK5-F1
#
_cell.length_a   1.000
_cell.length_b   1.000
_cell.length_c   1.000
_cell.angle_alpha   90.00
_cell.angle_beta   90.00
_cell.angle_gamma   90.00
#
_symmetry.space_group_name_H-M   'P 1'
#
loop_
_entity.id
_entity.type
_entity.pdbx_description
1 polymer ?
#
loop_
_entity_poly.entity_id
_entity_poly.type
_entity_poly.pdbx_seq_one_letter_code
_entity_poly.pdbx_strand_id
1 'polypeptide(L)'
;MNKATLFAVSMACVGLGLFVSAFSAGSNVAIFRWPLETLHGLAFTFAWGLGFPDYLAYTAGVLVLAAVMLIFYMMGKKIYSLIWRN
;
A
#
# COMPACT_ATOMS: atom_id res chain seq x y z
N MET A 1 -18.48 -14.51 -3.74
CA MET A 1 -17.84 -13.20 -3.97
C MET A 1 -18.17 -12.71 -5.37
N ASN A 2 -18.47 -11.41 -5.54
CA ASN A 2 -18.76 -10.86 -6.85
C ASN A 2 -17.46 -10.77 -7.69
N LYS A 3 -17.51 -11.06 -9.00
CA LYS A 3 -16.32 -11.10 -9.87
C LYS A 3 -15.58 -9.73 -9.90
N ALA A 4 -16.36 -8.65 -9.83
CA ALA A 4 -15.84 -7.28 -9.69
C ALA A 4 -15.02 -7.08 -8.41
N THR A 5 -15.50 -7.61 -7.29
CA THR A 5 -14.83 -7.51 -5.99
C THR A 5 -13.55 -8.32 -5.98
N LEU A 6 -13.57 -9.52 -6.56
CA LEU A 6 -12.38 -10.36 -6.69
C LEU A 6 -11.28 -9.64 -7.49
N PHE A 7 -11.63 -9.06 -8.65
CA PHE A 7 -10.69 -8.32 -9.49
C PHE A 7 -10.12 -7.08 -8.78
N ALA A 8 -10.96 -6.36 -8.05
CA ALA A 8 -10.52 -5.19 -7.30
C ALA A 8 -9.59 -5.56 -6.13
N VAL A 9 -9.87 -6.67 -5.43
CA VAL A 9 -9.00 -7.17 -4.35
C VAL A 9 -7.66 -7.64 -4.92
N SER A 10 -7.65 -8.38 -6.03
CA SER A 10 -6.38 -8.79 -6.67
C SER A 10 -5.56 -7.59 -7.10
N MET A 11 -6.19 -6.55 -7.67
CA MET A 11 -5.50 -5.30 -8.04
C MET A 11 -4.94 -4.58 -6.80
N ALA A 12 -5.69 -4.55 -5.69
CA ALA A 12 -5.22 -3.97 -4.43
C ALA A 12 -4.02 -4.73 -3.85
N CYS A 13 -4.03 -6.06 -3.87
CA CYS A 13 -2.91 -6.89 -3.43
C CYS A 13 -1.66 -6.65 -4.27
N VAL A 14 -1.80 -6.61 -5.60
CA VAL A 14 -0.70 -6.34 -6.52
C VAL A 14 -0.16 -4.92 -6.33
N GLY A 15 -1.05 -3.92 -6.25
CA GLY A 15 -0.66 -2.53 -6.06
C GLY A 15 0.06 -2.28 -4.73
N LEU A 16 -0.43 -2.88 -3.63
CA LEU A 16 0.23 -2.81 -2.33
C LEU A 16 1.57 -3.56 -2.33
N GLY A 17 1.64 -4.74 -2.96
CA GLY A 17 2.88 -5.48 -3.12
C GLY A 17 3.94 -4.71 -3.91
N LEU A 18 3.54 -4.06 -5.00
CA LEU A 18 4.42 -3.19 -5.79
C LEU A 18 4.91 -2.00 -4.98
N PHE A 19 4.02 -1.34 -4.23
CA PHE A 19 4.40 -0.22 -3.36
C PHE A 19 5.43 -0.63 -2.30
N VAL A 20 5.19 -1.74 -1.61
CA VAL A 20 6.13 -2.31 -0.63
C VAL A 20 7.45 -2.68 -1.30
N SER A 21 7.41 -3.30 -2.48
CA SER A 21 8.63 -3.63 -3.22
C SER A 21 9.41 -2.39 -3.63
N ALA A 22 8.76 -1.30 -4.04
CA ALA A 22 9.43 -0.06 -4.42
C ALA A 22 10.14 0.58 -3.23
N PHE A 23 9.56 0.52 -2.03
CA PHE A 23 10.17 1.02 -0.80
C PHE A 23 11.26 0.11 -0.23
N SER A 24 11.15 -1.21 -0.41
CA SER A 24 12.06 -2.21 0.17
C SER A 24 13.06 -2.82 -0.81
N ALA A 25 13.05 -2.45 -2.10
CA ALA A 25 13.92 -3.03 -3.14
C ALA A 25 15.43 -2.87 -2.85
N GLY A 26 15.82 -1.84 -2.11
CA GLY A 26 17.21 -1.63 -1.68
C GLY A 26 17.57 -2.29 -0.35
N SER A 27 16.64 -2.97 0.30
CA SER A 27 16.84 -3.54 1.63
C SER A 27 17.43 -4.94 1.55
N ASN A 28 18.40 -5.25 2.42
CA ASN A 28 19.00 -6.60 2.54
C ASN A 28 18.14 -7.55 3.40
N VAL A 29 16.90 -7.18 3.72
CA VAL A 29 16.00 -7.96 4.56
C VAL A 29 15.19 -8.93 3.71
N ALA A 30 14.82 -10.07 4.29
CA ALA A 30 14.01 -11.06 3.60
C ALA A 30 12.63 -10.52 3.21
N ILE A 31 12.08 -10.99 2.09
CA ILE A 31 10.85 -10.48 1.46
C ILE A 31 9.65 -10.46 2.41
N PHE A 32 9.53 -11.46 3.29
CA PHE A 32 8.44 -11.53 4.27
C PHE A 32 8.48 -10.42 5.34
N ARG A 33 9.62 -9.74 5.51
CA ARG A 33 9.78 -8.58 6.40
C ARG A 33 9.60 -7.24 5.71
N TRP A 34 9.54 -7.20 4.38
CA TRP A 34 9.39 -5.95 3.63
C TRP A 34 8.17 -5.10 4.01
N PRO A 35 6.99 -5.65 4.38
CA PRO A 35 5.88 -4.83 4.83
C PRO A 35 6.19 -4.05 6.11
N LEU A 36 6.89 -4.69 7.06
CA LEU A 36 7.34 -4.06 8.30
C LEU A 36 8.43 -3.01 8.02
N GLU A 37 9.39 -3.36 7.15
CA GLU A 37 10.46 -2.44 6.76
C GLU A 37 9.91 -1.19 6.06
N THR A 38 8.93 -1.35 5.17
CA THR A 38 8.24 -0.23 4.52
C THR A 38 7.52 0.65 5.54
N LEU A 39 6.87 0.05 6.55
CA LEU A 39 6.21 0.82 7.60
C LEU A 39 7.23 1.64 8.42
N HIS A 40 8.36 1.04 8.79
CA HIS A 40 9.43 1.73 9.51
C HIS A 40 10.05 2.85 8.67
N GLY A 41 10.28 2.62 7.37
CA GLY A 41 10.77 3.64 6.45
C GLY A 41 9.80 4.81 6.26
N LEU A 42 8.49 4.54 6.21
CA LEU A 42 7.46 5.57 6.19
C LEU A 42 7.42 6.35 7.50
N ALA A 43 7.43 5.66 8.65
CA ALA A 43 7.47 6.30 9.96
C ALA A 43 8.73 7.17 10.11
N PHE A 44 9.90 6.69 9.70
CA PHE A 44 11.12 7.48 9.66
C PHE A 44 10.98 8.73 8.78
N THR A 45 10.40 8.58 7.58
CA THR A 45 10.17 9.70 6.66
C THR A 45 9.25 10.75 7.27
N PHE A 46 8.21 10.36 8.02
CA PHE A 46 7.31 11.32 8.68
C PHE A 46 7.91 11.92 9.96
N ALA A 47 8.59 11.12 10.78
CA ALA A 47 9.25 11.59 11.98
C ALA A 47 10.36 12.60 11.63
N TRP A 48 11.20 12.28 10.63
CA TRP A 48 12.30 13.14 10.22
C TRP A 48 11.86 14.27 9.28
N GLY A 49 10.96 14.00 8.33
CA GLY A 49 10.53 14.97 7.32
C GLY A 49 9.48 15.96 7.81
N LEU A 50 8.55 15.55 8.69
CA LEU A 50 7.50 16.42 9.23
C LEU A 50 7.68 16.73 10.72
N GLY A 51 8.68 16.15 11.39
CA GLY A 51 8.91 16.34 12.83
C GLY A 51 7.86 15.65 13.70
N PHE A 52 7.20 14.60 13.21
CA PHE A 52 6.18 13.89 13.97
C PHE A 52 6.78 13.11 15.15
N PRO A 53 6.12 13.09 16.33
CA PRO A 53 6.50 12.17 17.40
C PRO A 53 6.26 10.73 16.94
N ASP A 54 7.01 9.77 17.49
CA ASP A 54 7.04 8.38 17.01
C ASP A 54 5.63 7.81 16.79
N TYR A 55 4.75 7.93 17.78
CA TYR A 55 3.37 7.44 17.68
C TYR A 55 2.62 7.99 16.46
N LEU A 56 2.73 9.30 16.21
CA LEU A 56 2.04 9.94 15.09
C LEU A 56 2.66 9.50 13.75
N ALA A 57 3.97 9.33 13.70
CA ALA A 57 4.67 8.88 12.50
C ALA A 57 4.28 7.46 12.08
N TYR A 58 4.17 6.53 13.03
CA TYR A 58 3.68 5.17 12.76
C TYR A 58 2.22 5.18 12.32
N THR A 59 1.36 5.96 12.98
CA THR A 59 -0.06 6.06 12.57
C THR A 59 -0.19 6.62 11.16
N ALA A 60 0.60 7.64 10.80
CA ALA A 60 0.64 8.19 9.45
C ALA A 60 1.12 7.15 8.42
N GLY A 61 2.16 6.36 8.75
CA GLY A 61 2.62 5.26 7.90
C GLY A 61 1.54 4.21 7.62
N VAL A 62 0.79 3.80 8.65
CA VAL A 62 -0.35 2.87 8.49
C VAL A 62 -1.44 3.48 7.61
N LEU A 63 -1.77 4.76 7.82
CA LEU A 63 -2.77 5.46 7.01
C LEU A 63 -2.36 5.54 5.54
N VAL A 64 -1.08 5.74 5.24
CA VAL A 64 -0.56 5.74 3.87
C VAL A 64 -0.72 4.37 3.22
N LEU A 65 -0.34 3.28 3.90
CA LEU A 65 -0.51 1.93 3.38
C LEU A 65 -2.00 1.60 3.13
N ALA A 66 -2.88 2.01 4.04
CA ALA A 66 -4.32 1.87 3.87
C ALA A 66 -4.84 2.71 2.68
N ALA A 67 -4.38 3.95 2.53
CA ALA A 67 -4.76 4.82 1.42
C ALA A 67 -4.32 4.21 0.08
N VAL A 68 -3.09 3.70 -0.01
CA VAL A 68 -2.57 3.00 -1.20
C VAL A 68 -3.47 1.81 -1.53
N MET A 69 -3.79 0.96 -0.54
CA MET A 69 -4.68 -0.18 -0.74
C MET A 69 -6.07 0.25 -1.27
N LEU A 70 -6.66 1.29 -0.68
CA LEU A 70 -7.96 1.81 -1.09
C LEU A 70 -7.94 2.41 -2.50
N ILE A 71 -6.88 3.15 -2.86
CA ILE A 71 -6.72 3.72 -4.20
C ILE A 71 -6.66 2.60 -5.23
N PHE A 72 -5.81 1.59 -5.04
CA PHE A 72 -5.72 0.47 -5.97
C PHE A 72 -7.00 -0.37 -6.03
N TYR A 73 -7.70 -0.54 -4.91
CA TYR A 73 -9.00 -1.20 -4.87
C TYR A 73 -10.07 -0.42 -5.66
N MET A 74 -10.15 0.90 -5.47
CA MET A 74 -11.07 1.76 -6.22
C MET A 74 -10.74 1.79 -7.71
N MET A 75 -9.45 1.86 -8.06
CA MET A 75 -8.99 1.73 -9.44
C MET A 75 -9.37 0.39 -10.04
N GLY A 76 -9.17 -0.72 -9.33
CA GLY A 76 -9.56 -2.06 -9.76
C GLY A 76 -11.07 -2.18 -10.03
N LYS A 77 -11.91 -1.61 -9.16
CA LYS A 77 -13.36 -1.56 -9.40
C LYS A 77 -13.72 -0.71 -10.62
N LYS A 78 -13.09 0.44 -10.79
CA LYS A 78 -13.32 1.35 -11.93
C LYS A 78 -12.90 0.70 -13.24
N ILE A 79 -11.73 0.05 -13.28
CA ILE A 79 -11.21 -0.68 -14.43
C ILE A 79 -12.14 -1.84 -14.80
N TYR A 80 -12.55 -2.65 -13.81
CA TYR A 80 -13.49 -3.75 -14.05
C TYR A 80 -14.82 -3.24 -14.63
N SER A 81 -15.34 -2.13 -14.08
CA SER A 81 -16.55 -1.50 -14.60
C SER A 81 -16.38 -0.87 -15.98
N LEU A 82 -15.17 -0.51 -16.41
CA LEU A 82 -14.94 0.00 -17.77
C LEU A 82 -14.84 -1.15 -18.78
N ILE A 83 -14.18 -2.25 -18.39
CA ILE A 83 -13.98 -3.41 -19.26
C ILE A 83 -15.28 -4.21 -19.44
N TRP A 84 -16.07 -4.38 -18.36
CA TRP A 84 -17.28 -5.21 -18.37
C TRP A 84 -18.58 -4.43 -18.60
N ARG A 85 -18.49 -3.13 -18.89
CA ARG A 85 -19.62 -2.28 -19.29
C ARG A 85 -19.67 -2.14 -20.81
N ASN A 86 -19.61 -3.28 -21.49
CA ASN A 86 -19.95 -3.48 -22.89
C ASN A 86 -20.58 -4.88 -23.03
#